data_AF-A0AAD7CZE1-F1
#
_entry.id   AF-A0AAD7CZE1-F1
#
_cell.length_a   1.000
_cell.length_b   1.000
_cell.length_c   1.000
_cell.angle_alpha   90.00
_cell.angle_beta   90.00
_cell.angle_gamma   90.00
#
_symmetry.space_group_name_H-M   'P 1'
#
loop_
_entity.id
_entity.type
_entity.pdbx_description
1 polymer ?
#
loop_
_entity_poly.entity_id
_entity_poly.type
_entity_poly.pdbx_seq_one_letter_code
_entity_poly.pdbx_strand_id
1 'polypeptide(L)'
;MVHTLAQDIHEIKQDNRELKQRVASLESGESTQSRRTPDAADDSNIDPILLDDAARELSVETDTGVTDYEPDSDVLEGDDSGLSREEAKVLQKYVTKAFRRICQVAGNDWPDPSFIRTNPVTQETYPTPFFQFDVTDARNIKISRGVAQQVMNELQNHACWPKGLQNRPEHSLVEDMAKAYFRSLKRGWSRKNIHHAAVKAETTDRAHRQSQRRAHKSENMIKIADKYAAKHKLNPAFLRDILHAEFLSDEVSGPEEGTNETAEAWKVRMAALLRMSLEPSALEKAHFLEVLTPG
;
A
#
# COMPACT_ATOMS: atom_id res chain seq x y z
N MET A 1 -48.82 13.69 1.63
CA MET A 1 -47.35 13.69 1.45
C MET A 1 -46.59 12.77 2.42
N VAL A 2 -47.21 12.21 3.47
CA VAL A 2 -46.59 11.21 4.37
C VAL A 2 -46.83 9.75 3.89
N HIS A 3 -47.82 9.54 3.02
CA HIS A 3 -48.25 8.21 2.60
C HIS A 3 -47.31 7.53 1.58
N THR A 4 -46.47 8.30 0.88
CA THR A 4 -45.54 7.83 -0.15
C THR A 4 -44.25 7.26 0.46
N LEU A 5 -43.71 7.91 1.50
CA LEU A 5 -42.45 7.47 2.13
C LEU A 5 -42.56 6.09 2.79
N ALA A 6 -43.72 5.78 3.38
CA ALA A 6 -43.96 4.47 3.98
C ALA A 6 -44.09 3.36 2.92
N GLN A 7 -44.54 3.71 1.72
CA GLN A 7 -44.69 2.81 0.58
C GLN A 7 -43.31 2.50 -0.01
N ASP A 8 -42.47 3.53 -0.18
CA ASP A 8 -41.09 3.39 -0.67
C ASP A 8 -40.23 2.54 0.31
N ILE A 9 -40.39 2.73 1.62
CA ILE A 9 -39.71 1.91 2.64
C ILE A 9 -40.18 0.45 2.59
N HIS A 10 -41.45 0.20 2.26
CA HIS A 10 -41.97 -1.16 2.15
C HIS A 10 -41.41 -1.87 0.91
N GLU A 11 -41.32 -1.17 -0.22
CA GLU A 11 -40.77 -1.65 -1.48
C GLU A 11 -39.29 -2.01 -1.33
N ILE A 12 -38.49 -1.12 -0.73
CA ILE A 12 -37.06 -1.37 -0.45
C ILE A 12 -36.87 -2.60 0.46
N LYS A 13 -37.77 -2.84 1.43
CA LYS A 13 -37.72 -4.03 2.29
C LYS A 13 -38.12 -5.32 1.57
N GLN A 14 -38.90 -5.21 0.49
CA GLN A 14 -39.28 -6.36 -0.33
C GLN A 14 -38.13 -6.74 -1.26
N ASP A 15 -37.54 -5.77 -1.94
CA ASP A 15 -36.39 -5.98 -2.84
C ASP A 15 -35.19 -6.57 -2.09
N ASN A 16 -34.92 -6.08 -0.87
CA ASN A 16 -33.86 -6.62 -0.02
C ASN A 16 -34.12 -8.07 0.42
N ARG A 17 -35.38 -8.50 0.53
CA ARG A 17 -35.70 -9.91 0.84
C ARG A 17 -35.50 -10.79 -0.38
N GLU A 18 -35.89 -10.33 -1.56
CA GLU A 18 -35.71 -11.05 -2.81
C GLU A 18 -34.22 -11.22 -3.17
N LEU A 19 -33.42 -10.17 -2.99
CA LEU A 19 -31.97 -10.24 -3.17
C LEU A 19 -31.31 -11.26 -2.23
N LYS A 20 -31.70 -11.27 -0.95
CA LYS A 20 -31.18 -12.26 0.01
C LYS A 20 -31.55 -13.69 -0.37
N GLN A 21 -32.74 -13.93 -0.92
CA GLN A 21 -33.14 -15.24 -1.41
C GLN A 21 -32.36 -15.66 -2.67
N ARG A 22 -32.09 -14.73 -3.59
CA ARG A 22 -31.28 -15.00 -4.79
C ARG A 22 -29.84 -15.32 -4.45
N VAL A 23 -29.24 -14.59 -3.50
CA VAL A 23 -27.89 -14.88 -3.00
C VAL A 23 -27.84 -16.26 -2.34
N ALA A 24 -28.79 -16.55 -1.45
CA ALA A 24 -28.87 -17.87 -0.80
C ALA A 24 -29.05 -19.03 -1.81
N SER A 25 -29.80 -18.80 -2.89
CA SER A 25 -30.02 -19.81 -3.95
C SER A 25 -28.78 -20.03 -4.83
N LEU A 26 -27.93 -19.00 -4.99
CA LEU A 26 -26.65 -19.11 -5.70
C LEU A 26 -25.59 -19.79 -4.82
N GLU A 27 -25.61 -19.52 -3.52
CA GLU A 27 -24.72 -20.14 -2.54
C GLU A 27 -25.05 -21.63 -2.30
N SER A 28 -26.31 -22.05 -2.47
CA SER A 28 -26.74 -23.45 -2.30
C SER A 28 -26.40 -24.36 -3.48
N GLY A 29 -25.80 -23.85 -4.56
CA GLY A 29 -25.13 -24.70 -5.56
C GLY A 29 -26.02 -25.66 -6.37
N GLU A 30 -27.31 -25.36 -6.57
CA GLU A 30 -28.15 -26.13 -7.51
C GLU A 30 -27.89 -25.65 -8.95
N SER A 31 -26.73 -26.07 -9.48
CA SER A 31 -26.40 -25.97 -10.89
C SER A 31 -27.25 -26.97 -11.68
N THR A 32 -28.26 -26.48 -12.39
CA THR A 32 -28.94 -27.25 -13.44
C THR A 32 -27.98 -27.42 -14.62
N GLN A 33 -27.33 -28.59 -14.64
CA GLN A 33 -26.56 -29.08 -15.77
C GLN A 33 -27.39 -29.07 -17.07
N SER A 34 -26.84 -28.52 -18.14
CA SER A 34 -27.07 -29.06 -19.48
C SER A 34 -25.74 -29.45 -20.10
N ARG A 35 -25.64 -30.74 -20.33
CA ARG A 35 -24.46 -31.55 -20.66
C ARG A 35 -24.33 -31.62 -22.18
N ARG A 36 -23.20 -31.17 -22.74
CA ARG A 36 -22.70 -31.62 -24.04
C ARG A 36 -21.18 -31.65 -24.07
N THR A 37 -20.66 -32.86 -24.21
CA THR A 37 -19.40 -33.22 -24.86
C THR A 37 -19.73 -34.36 -25.83
N PRO A 38 -18.83 -34.83 -26.71
CA PRO A 38 -17.57 -34.25 -27.22
C PRO A 38 -17.52 -34.30 -28.76
N ASP A 39 -16.48 -33.73 -29.38
CA ASP A 39 -15.91 -34.37 -30.58
C ASP A 39 -14.41 -34.07 -30.71
N ALA A 40 -13.70 -35.09 -31.16
CA ALA A 40 -12.26 -35.25 -31.18
C ALA A 40 -11.68 -35.07 -32.59
N ALA A 41 -10.45 -34.53 -32.67
CA ALA A 41 -9.40 -34.82 -33.65
C ALA A 41 -8.13 -34.06 -33.19
N ASP A 42 -6.98 -34.71 -32.93
CA ASP A 42 -5.97 -35.17 -33.90
C ASP A 42 -5.31 -33.96 -34.61
N ASP A 43 -3.99 -33.78 -34.76
CA ASP A 43 -2.82 -34.65 -34.71
C ASP A 43 -1.56 -33.74 -34.71
N SER A 44 -0.45 -34.29 -34.22
CA SER A 44 0.92 -34.09 -34.72
C SER A 44 1.78 -32.85 -34.39
N ASN A 45 2.94 -33.18 -33.79
CA ASN A 45 4.30 -32.74 -34.14
C ASN A 45 4.69 -31.26 -34.09
N ILE A 46 5.47 -30.87 -33.07
CA ILE A 46 6.67 -30.04 -33.25
C ILE A 46 7.77 -30.53 -32.28
N ASP A 47 8.92 -30.92 -32.86
CA ASP A 47 10.14 -31.36 -32.18
C ASP A 47 10.85 -30.25 -31.37
N PRO A 48 11.71 -30.61 -30.38
CA PRO A 48 12.42 -29.66 -29.53
C PRO A 48 13.76 -29.25 -30.16
N ILE A 49 13.95 -27.95 -30.40
CA ILE A 49 15.26 -27.39 -30.78
C ILE A 49 16.02 -26.95 -29.53
N LEU A 50 17.04 -27.75 -29.20
CA LEU A 50 18.23 -27.37 -28.45
C LEU A 50 19.05 -26.34 -29.24
N LEU A 51 19.50 -25.27 -28.59
CA LEU A 51 20.76 -24.59 -28.92
C LEU A 51 21.23 -23.75 -27.73
N ASP A 52 22.40 -24.16 -27.24
CA ASP A 52 23.24 -23.49 -26.24
C ASP A 52 23.79 -22.12 -26.71
N ASP A 53 24.09 -21.30 -25.70
CA ASP A 53 25.20 -20.36 -25.59
C ASP A 53 25.58 -19.45 -26.78
N ALA A 54 25.28 -18.16 -26.62
CA ALA A 54 26.22 -17.11 -26.99
C ALA A 54 26.05 -15.88 -26.09
N ALA A 55 27.04 -15.69 -25.22
CA ALA A 55 27.28 -14.48 -24.46
C ALA A 55 27.25 -13.23 -25.35
N ARG A 56 26.46 -12.23 -24.95
CA ARG A 56 26.68 -10.86 -25.39
C ARG A 56 26.39 -9.91 -24.25
N GLU A 57 27.47 -9.36 -23.73
CA GLU A 57 27.51 -8.20 -22.85
C GLU A 57 26.62 -7.10 -23.43
N LEU A 58 25.63 -6.69 -22.66
CA LEU A 58 24.96 -5.41 -22.82
C LEU A 58 24.85 -4.80 -21.42
N SER A 59 25.69 -3.81 -21.17
CA SER A 59 25.56 -2.88 -20.05
C SER A 59 24.18 -2.24 -20.11
N VAL A 60 23.27 -2.78 -19.31
CA VAL A 60 22.03 -2.09 -18.96
C VAL A 60 22.36 -1.29 -17.72
N GLU A 61 22.38 0.03 -17.89
CA GLU A 61 22.26 0.98 -16.78
C GLU A 61 21.01 0.56 -15.99
N THR A 62 21.22 -0.07 -14.84
CA THR A 62 20.16 -0.29 -13.88
C THR A 62 19.79 1.09 -13.36
N ASP A 63 18.75 1.67 -13.94
CA ASP A 63 17.88 2.61 -13.26
C ASP A 63 17.32 1.86 -12.04
N THR A 64 18.12 1.85 -10.98
CA THR A 64 17.69 1.39 -9.68
C THR A 64 16.65 2.40 -9.24
N GLY A 65 15.39 2.12 -9.59
CA GLY A 65 14.21 2.59 -8.89
C GLY A 65 14.32 2.11 -7.45
N VAL A 66 15.19 2.77 -6.69
CA VAL A 66 15.29 2.68 -5.25
C VAL A 66 13.99 3.29 -4.76
N THR A 67 13.00 2.42 -4.49
CA THR A 67 11.93 2.81 -3.58
C THR A 67 12.61 3.02 -2.24
N ASP A 68 12.93 4.27 -1.92
CA ASP A 68 13.31 4.71 -0.58
C ASP A 68 12.15 4.35 0.34
N TYR A 69 12.17 3.13 0.88
CA TYR A 69 11.30 2.72 1.97
C TYR A 69 11.80 3.47 3.21
N GLU A 70 11.44 4.75 3.31
CA GLU A 70 11.44 5.45 4.59
C GLU A 70 10.43 4.71 5.47
N PRO A 71 10.86 4.00 6.52
CA PRO A 71 9.91 3.40 7.45
C PRO A 71 9.05 4.55 7.99
N ASP A 72 7.72 4.47 7.80
CA ASP A 72 6.73 5.47 8.25
C ASP A 72 7.23 6.20 9.51
N SER A 73 7.79 7.40 9.33
CA SER A 73 8.25 8.23 10.46
C SER A 73 7.09 8.63 11.36
N ASP A 74 5.88 8.48 10.86
CA ASP A 74 4.61 8.83 11.46
C ASP A 74 4.26 7.96 12.68
N VAL A 75 4.98 6.87 12.93
CA VAL A 75 4.70 5.97 14.08
C VAL A 75 5.02 6.64 15.43
N LEU A 76 5.74 7.77 15.46
CA LEU A 76 6.05 8.51 16.68
C LEU A 76 5.82 10.02 16.59
N GLU A 77 5.08 10.50 15.58
CA GLU A 77 4.61 11.89 15.52
C GLU A 77 3.48 12.19 16.53
N GLY A 78 3.44 11.47 17.66
CA GLY A 78 2.56 11.79 18.78
C GLY A 78 3.18 12.89 19.64
N ASP A 79 2.39 13.91 19.95
CA ASP A 79 2.72 15.07 20.80
C ASP A 79 3.40 14.73 22.15
N ASP A 80 3.30 13.48 22.60
CA ASP A 80 3.83 13.02 23.89
C ASP A 80 5.35 12.74 23.92
N SER A 81 6.02 12.66 22.75
CA SER A 81 7.46 12.34 22.71
C SER A 81 8.37 13.50 23.11
N GLY A 82 7.86 14.73 23.07
CA GLY A 82 8.64 15.95 23.33
C GLY A 82 9.77 16.22 22.32
N LEU A 83 9.83 15.46 21.22
CA LEU A 83 10.82 15.64 20.15
C LEU A 83 10.20 16.37 18.96
N SER A 84 10.98 17.23 18.31
CA SER A 84 10.60 17.75 16.98
C SER A 84 10.60 16.62 15.94
N ARG A 85 9.94 16.85 14.81
CA ARG A 85 9.92 15.91 13.68
C ARG A 85 11.34 15.58 13.18
N GLU A 86 12.19 16.59 13.11
CA GLU A 86 13.59 16.46 12.71
C GLU A 86 14.40 15.65 13.73
N GLU A 87 14.19 15.90 15.02
CA GLU A 87 14.83 15.15 16.11
C GLU A 87 14.42 13.66 16.08
N ALA A 88 13.13 13.39 15.90
CA ALA A 88 12.59 12.04 15.76
C ALA A 88 13.21 11.33 14.55
N LYS A 89 13.33 12.01 13.39
CA LYS A 89 13.99 11.45 12.20
C LYS A 89 15.47 11.13 12.45
N VAL A 90 16.20 12.00 13.15
CA VAL A 90 17.61 11.75 13.51
C VAL A 90 17.70 10.53 14.43
N LEU A 91 16.91 10.48 15.49
CA LEU A 91 16.94 9.38 16.45
C LEU A 91 16.51 8.04 15.82
N GLN A 92 15.51 8.06 14.93
CA GLN A 92 15.07 6.90 14.17
C GLN A 92 16.19 6.28 13.32
N LYS A 93 17.12 7.08 12.77
CA LYS A 93 18.29 6.56 12.05
C LYS A 93 19.22 5.77 12.97
N TYR A 94 19.45 6.24 14.20
CA TYR A 94 20.24 5.51 15.20
C TYR A 94 19.55 4.22 15.63
N VAL A 95 18.24 4.28 15.91
CA VAL A 95 17.43 3.11 16.26
C VAL A 95 17.48 2.07 15.15
N THR A 96 17.24 2.46 13.90
CA THR A 96 17.28 1.56 12.74
C THR A 96 18.65 0.89 12.59
N LYS A 97 19.74 1.67 12.72
CA LYS A 97 21.11 1.17 12.63
C LYS A 97 21.44 0.19 13.75
N ALA A 98 21.11 0.52 14.99
CA ALA A 98 21.32 -0.35 16.14
C ALA A 98 20.48 -1.64 16.04
N PHE A 99 19.23 -1.53 15.60
CA PHE A 99 18.34 -2.68 15.38
C PHE A 99 18.93 -3.65 14.36
N ARG A 100 19.42 -3.16 13.23
CA ARG A 100 20.11 -4.01 12.22
C ARG A 100 21.40 -4.62 12.76
N ARG A 101 22.21 -3.88 13.53
CA ARG A 101 23.45 -4.38 14.13
C ARG A 101 23.19 -5.51 15.13
N ILE A 102 22.23 -5.35 16.04
CA ILE A 102 21.88 -6.37 17.03
C ILE A 102 21.39 -7.64 16.36
N CYS A 103 20.58 -7.49 15.32
CA CYS A 103 20.07 -8.63 14.57
C CYS A 103 21.08 -9.17 13.54
N GLN A 104 22.25 -8.56 13.38
CA GLN A 104 23.21 -8.82 12.29
C GLN A 104 22.55 -8.95 10.92
N VAL A 105 21.89 -7.88 10.50
CA VAL A 105 21.33 -7.72 9.16
C VAL A 105 22.24 -6.80 8.36
N ALA A 106 22.80 -7.32 7.27
CA ALA A 106 23.49 -6.52 6.26
C ALA A 106 22.51 -6.11 5.16
N GLY A 107 22.76 -4.96 4.51
CA GLY A 107 21.94 -4.46 3.40
C GLY A 107 20.58 -3.90 3.83
N ASN A 108 19.71 -3.71 2.84
CA ASN A 108 18.38 -3.12 3.02
C ASN A 108 17.32 -4.18 3.33
N ASP A 109 17.45 -5.37 2.74
CA ASP A 109 16.47 -6.44 2.91
C ASP A 109 16.60 -7.15 4.26
N TRP A 110 15.44 -7.57 4.77
CA TRP A 110 15.39 -8.43 5.95
C TRP A 110 15.55 -9.88 5.50
N PRO A 111 16.48 -10.64 6.11
CA PRO A 111 16.63 -12.05 5.78
C PRO A 111 15.38 -12.81 6.18
N ASP A 112 15.16 -13.94 5.51
CA ASP A 112 14.06 -14.83 5.85
C ASP A 112 14.22 -15.30 7.32
N PRO A 113 13.18 -15.14 8.16
CA PRO A 113 13.23 -15.47 9.59
C PRO A 113 13.50 -16.96 9.87
N SER A 114 13.40 -17.82 8.88
CA SER A 114 13.72 -19.25 8.98
C SER A 114 15.22 -19.52 9.05
N PHE A 115 16.06 -18.57 8.61
CA PHE A 115 17.51 -18.70 8.67
C PHE A 115 18.05 -18.30 10.05
N ILE A 116 18.60 -19.27 10.76
CA ILE A 116 19.32 -19.05 12.02
C ILE A 116 20.69 -18.45 11.69
N ARG A 117 20.96 -17.26 12.23
CA ARG A 117 22.25 -16.58 12.09
C ARG A 117 23.06 -16.76 13.35
N THR A 118 24.28 -17.25 13.22
CA THR A 118 25.20 -17.48 14.33
C THR A 118 26.46 -16.64 14.18
N ASN A 119 27.03 -16.23 15.31
CA ASN A 119 28.32 -15.57 15.34
C ASN A 119 29.42 -16.62 15.08
N PRO A 120 30.29 -16.45 14.06
CA PRO A 120 31.31 -17.44 13.74
C PRO A 120 32.35 -17.60 14.86
N VAL A 121 32.53 -16.60 15.73
CA VAL A 121 33.51 -16.62 16.82
C VAL A 121 32.93 -17.19 18.10
N THR A 122 31.74 -16.72 18.51
CA THR A 122 31.14 -17.13 19.79
C THR A 122 30.19 -18.32 19.66
N GLN A 123 29.83 -18.72 18.43
CA GLN A 123 28.79 -19.70 18.11
C GLN A 123 27.39 -19.35 18.65
N GLU A 124 27.21 -18.15 19.21
CA GLU A 124 25.91 -17.70 19.70
C GLU A 124 24.99 -17.30 18.56
N THR A 125 23.71 -17.62 18.70
CA THR A 125 22.67 -17.21 17.74
C THR A 125 22.34 -15.73 17.92
N TYR A 126 22.36 -14.97 16.83
CA TYR A 126 21.96 -13.56 16.87
C TYR A 126 20.46 -13.44 17.14
N PRO A 127 20.05 -12.47 17.98
CA PRO A 127 18.63 -12.18 18.19
C PRO A 127 17.94 -11.91 16.86
N THR A 128 16.87 -12.64 16.58
CA THR A 128 16.07 -12.46 15.36
C THR A 128 14.65 -12.05 15.75
N PRO A 129 14.09 -10.98 15.15
CA PRO A 129 12.72 -10.56 15.42
C PRO A 129 11.75 -11.70 15.16
N PHE A 130 10.88 -11.99 16.13
CA PHE A 130 9.91 -13.06 15.98
C PHE A 130 8.55 -12.49 15.58
N PHE A 131 8.35 -12.36 14.26
CA PHE A 131 7.20 -11.65 13.69
C PHE A 131 5.85 -12.37 13.90
N GLN A 132 5.85 -13.67 14.21
CA GLN A 132 4.63 -14.39 14.61
C GLN A 132 4.03 -13.85 15.89
N PHE A 133 4.85 -13.28 16.79
CA PHE A 133 4.42 -12.75 18.08
C PHE A 133 4.48 -11.23 18.09
N ASP A 134 3.83 -10.61 19.06
CA ASP A 134 3.87 -9.16 19.22
C ASP A 134 5.17 -8.68 19.87
N VAL A 135 5.37 -7.37 19.91
CA VAL A 135 6.54 -6.74 20.52
C VAL A 135 6.68 -7.04 22.03
N THR A 136 5.60 -7.47 22.67
CA THR A 136 5.53 -7.88 24.08
C THR A 136 6.10 -9.27 24.35
N ASP A 137 6.42 -10.06 23.32
CA ASP A 137 7.13 -11.34 23.49
C ASP A 137 8.51 -11.11 24.09
N ALA A 138 8.92 -11.95 25.04
CA ALA A 138 10.18 -11.80 25.75
C ALA A 138 11.41 -11.68 24.82
N ARG A 139 11.40 -12.36 23.66
CA ARG A 139 12.48 -12.27 22.66
C ARG A 139 12.49 -10.91 21.97
N ASN A 140 11.33 -10.39 21.60
CA ASN A 140 11.19 -9.08 20.95
C ASN A 140 11.47 -7.93 21.93
N ILE A 141 11.10 -8.09 23.21
CA ILE A 141 11.47 -7.16 24.29
C ILE A 141 13.00 -7.11 24.44
N LYS A 142 13.68 -8.27 24.43
CA LYS A 142 15.15 -8.32 24.54
C LYS A 142 15.83 -7.56 23.41
N ILE A 143 15.32 -7.65 22.17
CA ILE A 143 15.81 -6.88 21.02
C ILE A 143 15.60 -5.39 21.27
N SER A 144 14.38 -4.96 21.61
CA SER A 144 14.04 -3.54 21.78
C SER A 144 14.88 -2.88 22.89
N ARG A 145 15.06 -3.57 24.02
CA ARG A 145 15.93 -3.11 25.11
C ARG A 145 17.40 -3.05 24.71
N GLY A 146 17.88 -4.06 23.98
CA GLY A 146 19.23 -4.07 23.45
C GLY A 146 19.49 -2.88 22.53
N VAL A 147 18.52 -2.56 21.66
CA VAL A 147 18.58 -1.41 20.75
C VAL A 147 18.66 -0.12 21.52
N ALA A 148 17.79 0.08 22.50
CA ALA A 148 17.80 1.27 23.35
C ALA A 148 19.15 1.42 24.06
N GLN A 149 19.66 0.36 24.69
CA GLN A 149 20.97 0.39 25.35
C GLN A 149 22.09 0.74 24.38
N GLN A 150 22.11 0.14 23.18
CA GLN A 150 23.14 0.42 22.18
C GLN A 150 23.09 1.87 21.69
N VAL A 151 21.90 2.39 21.36
CA VAL A 151 21.74 3.80 20.96
C VAL A 151 22.18 4.73 22.08
N MET A 152 21.78 4.44 23.32
CA MET A 152 22.18 5.26 24.47
C MET A 152 23.69 5.23 24.70
N ASN A 153 24.37 4.11 24.49
CA ASN A 153 25.83 4.02 24.55
C ASN A 153 26.51 4.82 23.43
N GLU A 154 25.96 4.80 22.20
CA GLU A 154 26.46 5.61 21.08
C GLU A 154 26.28 7.11 21.34
N LEU A 155 25.17 7.52 21.95
CA LEU A 155 24.88 8.91 22.30
C LEU A 155 25.62 9.40 23.56
N GLN A 156 26.13 8.52 24.43
CA GLN A 156 26.95 8.90 25.58
C GLN A 156 28.28 9.54 25.18
N ASN A 157 28.78 9.23 23.98
CA ASN A 157 30.02 9.81 23.49
C ASN A 157 29.77 11.24 23.00
N HIS A 158 29.93 12.23 23.89
CA HIS A 158 29.70 13.65 23.61
C HIS A 158 30.50 14.18 22.41
N ALA A 159 31.63 13.56 22.05
CA ALA A 159 32.40 13.93 20.87
C ALA A 159 31.64 13.69 19.55
N CYS A 160 30.61 12.84 19.56
CA CYS A 160 29.83 12.43 18.39
C CYS A 160 28.34 12.79 18.51
N TRP A 161 28.01 13.83 19.28
CA TRP A 161 26.61 14.24 19.45
C TRP A 161 25.96 14.55 18.09
N PRO A 162 24.79 13.94 17.76
CA PRO A 162 24.18 14.13 16.46
C PRO A 162 23.73 15.58 16.24
N LYS A 163 24.03 16.14 15.06
CA LYS A 163 23.43 17.42 14.65
C LYS A 163 21.92 17.23 14.51
N GLY A 164 21.15 18.11 15.15
CA GLY A 164 19.69 18.06 15.09
C GLY A 164 19.03 17.25 16.20
N LEU A 165 19.77 16.86 17.25
CA LEU A 165 19.20 16.40 18.52
C LEU A 165 19.54 17.44 19.58
N GLN A 166 18.56 18.14 20.17
CA GLN A 166 18.84 19.21 21.14
C GLN A 166 19.11 18.65 22.53
N ASN A 167 18.28 17.70 22.94
CA ASN A 167 18.32 17.10 24.27
C ASN A 167 18.63 15.61 24.20
N ARG A 168 19.12 15.06 25.32
CA ARG A 168 19.33 13.63 25.43
C ARG A 168 17.98 12.92 25.57
N PRO A 169 17.65 11.96 24.69
CA PRO A 169 16.41 11.22 24.79
C PRO A 169 16.46 10.31 26.00
N GLU A 170 15.31 10.09 26.61
CA GLU A 170 15.17 9.09 27.66
C GLU A 170 15.33 7.68 27.09
N HIS A 171 15.86 6.75 27.89
CA HIS A 171 15.99 5.36 27.46
C HIS A 171 14.63 4.73 27.08
N SER A 172 13.57 5.07 27.82
CA SER A 172 12.19 4.60 27.55
C SER A 172 11.70 5.03 26.18
N LEU A 173 11.92 6.30 25.81
CA LEU A 173 11.58 6.83 24.50
C LEU A 173 12.29 6.07 23.37
N VAL A 174 13.61 5.84 23.50
CA VAL A 174 14.37 5.08 22.50
C VAL A 174 13.88 3.63 22.40
N GLU A 175 13.52 3.01 23.53
CA GLU A 175 12.92 1.68 23.53
C GLU A 175 11.58 1.66 22.78
N ASP A 176 10.73 2.67 22.98
CA ASP A 176 9.45 2.78 22.29
C ASP A 176 9.62 3.06 20.79
N MET A 177 10.65 3.80 20.38
CA MET A 177 11.06 3.89 18.97
C MET A 177 11.49 2.54 18.39
N ALA A 178 12.24 1.75 19.16
CA ALA A 178 12.63 0.40 18.73
C ALA A 178 11.40 -0.51 18.57
N LYS A 179 10.41 -0.40 19.47
CA LYS A 179 9.13 -1.12 19.37
C LYS A 179 8.32 -0.67 18.16
N ALA A 180 8.24 0.64 17.91
CA ALA A 180 7.60 1.22 16.73
C ALA A 180 8.23 0.68 15.43
N TYR A 181 9.56 0.65 15.37
CA TYR A 181 10.30 0.10 14.25
C TYR A 181 10.05 -1.41 14.08
N PHE A 182 10.05 -2.21 15.15
CA PHE A 182 9.67 -3.62 15.06
C PHE A 182 8.27 -3.81 14.47
N ARG A 183 7.30 -2.99 14.89
CA ARG A 183 5.92 -3.07 14.38
C ARG A 183 5.86 -2.77 12.88
N SER A 184 6.62 -1.79 12.37
CA SER A 184 6.67 -1.51 10.93
C SER A 184 7.25 -2.70 10.15
N LEU A 185 8.32 -3.31 10.65
CA LEU A 185 8.89 -4.53 10.06
C LEU A 185 7.89 -5.69 10.05
N LYS A 186 7.18 -5.90 11.16
CA LYS A 186 6.14 -6.93 11.27
C LYS A 186 4.98 -6.68 10.31
N ARG A 187 4.59 -5.41 10.06
CA ARG A 187 3.59 -5.07 9.03
C ARG A 187 4.08 -5.50 7.64
N GLY A 188 5.32 -5.16 7.28
CA GLY A 188 5.92 -5.57 6.01
C GLY A 188 6.00 -7.10 5.86
N TRP A 189 6.43 -7.80 6.92
CA TRP A 189 6.46 -9.27 6.94
C TRP A 189 5.06 -9.88 6.80
N SER A 190 4.07 -9.37 7.55
CA SER A 190 2.69 -9.85 7.50
C SER A 190 2.09 -9.67 6.11
N ARG A 191 2.32 -8.53 5.45
CA ARG A 191 1.86 -8.29 4.07
C ARG A 191 2.41 -9.34 3.08
N LYS A 192 3.65 -9.80 3.27
CA LYS A 192 4.28 -10.80 2.38
C LYS A 192 3.85 -12.25 2.71
N ASN A 193 3.60 -12.57 3.97
CA ASN A 193 3.45 -13.96 4.43
C ASN A 193 2.01 -14.35 4.82
N ILE A 194 1.11 -13.39 5.01
CA ILE A 194 -0.28 -13.64 5.43
C ILE A 194 -1.23 -13.09 4.38
N HIS A 195 -1.93 -13.97 3.66
CA HIS A 195 -2.81 -13.59 2.55
C HIS A 195 -3.86 -12.53 2.94
N HIS A 196 -4.58 -12.72 4.06
CA HIS A 196 -5.57 -11.75 4.51
C HIS A 196 -4.95 -10.39 4.87
N ALA A 197 -3.71 -10.36 5.37
CA ALA A 197 -3.02 -9.12 5.66
C ALA A 197 -2.58 -8.40 4.37
N ALA A 198 -2.17 -9.15 3.34
CA ALA A 198 -1.89 -8.63 2.01
C ALA A 198 -3.13 -7.97 1.38
N VAL A 199 -4.27 -8.68 1.38
CA VAL A 199 -5.54 -8.16 0.85
C VAL A 199 -5.96 -6.88 1.59
N LYS A 200 -5.91 -6.88 2.92
CA LYS A 200 -6.27 -5.71 3.73
C LYS A 200 -5.34 -4.52 3.45
N ALA A 201 -4.04 -4.76 3.29
CA ALA A 201 -3.08 -3.74 2.94
C ALA A 201 -3.38 -3.16 1.56
N GLU A 202 -3.66 -3.99 0.56
CA GLU A 202 -4.00 -3.53 -0.79
C GLU A 202 -5.26 -2.65 -0.80
N THR A 203 -6.30 -3.03 -0.06
CA THR A 203 -7.50 -2.21 0.10
C THR A 203 -7.18 -0.86 0.76
N THR A 204 -6.31 -0.84 1.76
CA THR A 204 -5.90 0.38 2.46
C THR A 204 -5.07 1.27 1.55
N ASP A 205 -4.09 0.70 0.84
CA ASP A 205 -3.21 1.41 -0.08
C ASP A 205 -4.05 1.98 -1.26
N ARG A 206 -5.04 1.24 -1.75
CA ARG A 206 -6.03 1.73 -2.73
C ARG A 206 -6.81 2.93 -2.22
N ALA A 207 -7.38 2.85 -1.02
CA ALA A 207 -8.12 3.96 -0.43
C ALA A 207 -7.23 5.19 -0.21
N HIS A 208 -5.98 4.98 0.20
CA HIS A 208 -4.99 6.04 0.37
C HIS A 208 -4.66 6.72 -0.97
N ARG A 209 -4.38 5.94 -2.02
CA ARG A 209 -4.14 6.45 -3.38
C ARG A 209 -5.32 7.29 -3.87
N GLN A 210 -6.55 6.79 -3.72
CA GLN A 210 -7.76 7.52 -4.09
C GLN A 210 -7.91 8.84 -3.32
N SER A 211 -7.59 8.84 -2.02
CA SER A 211 -7.63 10.06 -1.20
C SER A 211 -6.60 11.09 -1.66
N GLN A 212 -5.35 10.67 -1.90
CA GLN A 212 -4.29 11.53 -2.41
C GLN A 212 -4.63 12.12 -3.78
N ARG A 213 -5.15 11.31 -4.71
CA ARG A 213 -5.57 11.78 -6.04
C ARG A 213 -6.67 12.84 -5.94
N ARG A 214 -7.67 12.62 -5.08
CA ARG A 214 -8.74 13.58 -4.80
C ARG A 214 -8.21 14.89 -4.21
N ALA A 215 -7.28 14.79 -3.24
CA ALA A 215 -6.64 15.96 -2.65
C ALA A 215 -5.89 16.78 -3.71
N HIS A 216 -5.05 16.13 -4.51
CA HIS A 216 -4.30 16.79 -5.57
C HIS A 216 -5.21 17.44 -6.62
N LYS A 217 -6.29 16.77 -7.01
CA LYS A 217 -7.30 17.33 -7.92
C LYS A 217 -7.94 18.57 -7.32
N SER A 218 -8.32 18.52 -6.04
CA SER A 218 -8.89 19.66 -5.32
C SER A 218 -7.97 20.87 -5.35
N GLU A 219 -6.69 20.67 -5.02
CA GLU A 219 -5.68 21.72 -5.07
C GLU A 219 -5.54 22.33 -6.47
N ASN A 220 -5.53 21.49 -7.51
CA ASN A 220 -5.44 21.96 -8.89
C ASN A 220 -6.69 22.73 -9.33
N MET A 221 -7.88 22.30 -8.93
CA MET A 221 -9.13 23.00 -9.22
C MET A 221 -9.20 24.35 -8.49
N ILE A 222 -8.73 24.42 -7.24
CA ILE A 222 -8.65 25.68 -6.48
C ILE A 222 -7.75 26.70 -7.21
N LYS A 223 -6.62 26.27 -7.80
CA LYS A 223 -5.72 27.17 -8.56
C LYS A 223 -6.37 27.80 -9.79
N ILE A 224 -7.35 27.14 -10.41
CA ILE A 224 -8.04 27.62 -11.61
C ILE A 224 -9.42 28.24 -11.30
N ALA A 225 -9.90 28.10 -10.07
CA ALA A 225 -11.23 28.53 -9.63
C ALA A 225 -11.52 29.99 -9.98
N ASP A 226 -10.55 30.89 -9.75
CA ASP A 226 -10.73 32.32 -10.01
C ASP A 226 -10.92 32.63 -11.50
N LYS A 227 -10.15 31.95 -12.37
CA LYS A 227 -10.27 32.11 -13.83
C LYS A 227 -11.63 31.60 -14.34
N TYR A 228 -12.07 30.46 -13.81
CA TYR A 228 -13.38 29.90 -14.14
C TYR A 228 -14.51 30.82 -13.66
N ALA A 229 -14.42 31.30 -12.42
CA ALA A 229 -15.38 32.23 -11.84
C ALA A 229 -15.48 33.53 -12.65
N ALA A 230 -14.35 34.11 -13.07
CA ALA A 230 -14.33 35.29 -13.93
C ALA A 230 -15.00 35.05 -15.29
N LYS A 231 -14.74 33.90 -15.94
CA LYS A 231 -15.33 33.54 -17.23
C LYS A 231 -16.85 33.36 -17.14
N HIS A 232 -17.34 32.75 -16.06
CA HIS A 232 -18.74 32.39 -15.89
C HIS A 232 -19.53 33.36 -14.98
N LYS A 233 -18.91 34.46 -14.55
CA LYS A 233 -19.50 35.47 -13.64
C LYS A 233 -20.01 34.87 -12.33
N LEU A 234 -19.27 33.91 -11.78
CA LEU A 234 -19.56 33.25 -10.50
C LEU A 234 -18.78 33.91 -9.37
N ASN A 235 -19.23 33.70 -8.12
CA ASN A 235 -18.47 34.10 -6.94
C ASN A 235 -17.29 33.13 -6.70
N PRO A 236 -16.02 33.58 -6.72
CA PRO A 236 -14.87 32.72 -6.49
C PRO A 236 -14.82 32.10 -5.09
N ALA A 237 -15.28 32.82 -4.06
CA ALA A 237 -15.26 32.33 -2.68
C ALA A 237 -16.16 31.10 -2.52
N PHE A 238 -17.39 31.20 -3.03
CA PHE A 238 -18.32 30.07 -3.07
C PHE A 238 -17.75 28.88 -3.84
N LEU A 239 -17.05 29.13 -4.95
CA LEU A 239 -16.47 28.08 -5.77
C LEU A 239 -15.32 27.35 -5.05
N ARG A 240 -14.55 28.04 -4.20
CA ARG A 240 -13.49 27.42 -3.37
C ARG A 240 -14.08 26.60 -2.24
N ASP A 241 -15.16 27.06 -1.61
CA ASP A 241 -15.83 26.35 -0.50
C ASP A 241 -16.42 25.01 -0.93
N ILE A 242 -16.89 24.89 -2.17
CA ILE A 242 -17.45 23.64 -2.71
C ILE A 242 -16.38 22.70 -3.29
N LEU A 243 -15.18 23.20 -3.60
CA LEU A 243 -14.06 22.41 -4.11
C LEU A 243 -13.30 21.74 -2.97
N HIS A 244 -13.93 20.72 -2.40
CA HIS A 244 -13.34 19.86 -1.37
C HIS A 244 -13.03 18.47 -1.93
N ALA A 245 -11.89 17.91 -1.54
CA ALA A 245 -11.40 16.61 -2.03
C ALA A 245 -12.43 15.48 -1.88
N GLU A 246 -13.20 15.48 -0.79
CA GLU A 246 -14.23 14.46 -0.52
C GLU A 246 -15.39 14.48 -1.53
N PHE A 247 -15.66 15.64 -2.15
CA PHE A 247 -16.74 15.80 -3.14
C PHE A 247 -16.26 15.63 -4.58
N LEU A 248 -14.96 15.43 -4.80
CA LEU A 248 -14.41 15.24 -6.13
C LEU A 248 -14.39 13.75 -6.48
N SER A 249 -14.87 13.44 -7.69
CA SER A 249 -14.64 12.12 -8.29
C SER A 249 -13.15 11.88 -8.51
N ASP A 250 -12.73 10.62 -8.34
CA ASP A 250 -11.45 10.14 -8.84
C ASP A 250 -11.58 10.00 -10.37
N GLU A 251 -11.05 10.96 -11.13
CA GLU A 251 -11.21 11.02 -12.60
C GLU A 251 -10.10 10.28 -13.36
N VAL A 252 -9.12 9.74 -12.65
CA VAL A 252 -8.02 8.99 -13.27
C VAL A 252 -8.23 7.52 -12.99
N SER A 253 -9.19 6.92 -13.69
CA SER A 253 -9.15 5.48 -13.89
C SER A 253 -8.06 5.19 -14.94
N GLY A 254 -7.23 4.21 -14.60
CA GLY A 254 -6.22 3.62 -15.47
C GLY A 254 -6.19 2.12 -15.18
N PRO A 255 -5.30 1.36 -15.82
CA PRO A 255 -5.09 -0.04 -15.47
C PRO A 255 -4.86 -0.15 -13.95
N GLU A 256 -5.42 -1.19 -13.33
CA GLU A 256 -5.16 -1.44 -11.91
C GLU A 256 -3.64 -1.60 -11.73
N GLU A 257 -3.04 -0.85 -10.79
CA GLU A 257 -1.62 -0.99 -10.48
C GLU A 257 -1.32 -2.43 -10.06
N GLY A 258 -0.31 -3.05 -10.67
CA GLY A 258 0.03 -4.47 -10.48
C GLY A 258 -0.57 -5.41 -11.54
N THR A 259 -1.40 -4.90 -12.45
CA THR A 259 -1.77 -5.62 -13.66
C THR A 259 -0.73 -5.37 -14.76
N ASN A 260 -0.49 -6.38 -15.60
CA ASN A 260 0.31 -6.21 -16.83
C ASN A 260 -0.50 -5.52 -17.94
N GLU A 261 -1.62 -4.87 -17.60
CA GLU A 261 -2.49 -4.21 -18.55
C GLU A 261 -1.89 -2.85 -18.93
N THR A 262 -1.66 -2.62 -20.23
CA THR A 262 -1.23 -1.31 -20.71
C THR A 262 -2.39 -0.32 -20.64
N ALA A 263 -2.08 0.98 -20.55
CA ALA A 263 -3.11 2.02 -20.55
C ALA A 263 -4.03 1.96 -21.79
N GLU A 264 -3.48 1.55 -22.93
CA GLU A 264 -4.22 1.33 -24.17
C GLU A 264 -5.18 0.14 -24.07
N ALA A 265 -4.70 -1.01 -23.57
CA ALA A 265 -5.53 -2.20 -23.37
C ALA A 265 -6.67 -1.93 -22.37
N TRP A 266 -6.38 -1.18 -21.30
CA TRP A 266 -7.37 -0.74 -20.33
C TRP A 266 -8.45 0.16 -20.97
N LYS A 267 -8.04 1.15 -21.79
CA LYS A 267 -8.97 2.04 -22.51
C LYS A 267 -9.86 1.28 -23.49
N VAL A 268 -9.31 0.31 -24.21
CA VAL A 268 -10.07 -0.57 -25.11
C VAL A 268 -11.10 -1.38 -24.32
N ARG A 269 -10.71 -1.95 -23.17
CA ARG A 269 -11.61 -2.70 -22.29
C ARG A 269 -12.73 -1.82 -21.73
N MET A 270 -12.42 -0.59 -21.29
CA MET A 270 -13.43 0.37 -20.82
C MET A 270 -14.39 0.80 -21.92
N ALA A 271 -13.88 1.05 -23.13
CA ALA A 271 -14.73 1.37 -24.29
C ALA A 271 -15.69 0.22 -24.62
N ALA A 272 -15.20 -1.02 -24.58
CA ALA A 272 -16.01 -2.21 -24.79
C ALA A 272 -17.10 -2.37 -23.72
N LEU A 273 -16.78 -2.14 -22.43
CA LEU A 273 -17.75 -2.17 -21.34
C LEU A 273 -18.85 -1.12 -21.49
N LEU A 274 -18.49 0.07 -21.98
CA LEU A 274 -19.43 1.16 -22.27
C LEU A 274 -20.12 1.03 -23.63
N ARG A 275 -19.87 -0.07 -24.37
CA ARG A 275 -20.37 -0.31 -25.74
C ARG A 275 -20.04 0.83 -26.72
N MET A 276 -18.92 1.50 -26.48
CA MET A 276 -18.39 2.53 -27.35
C MET A 276 -17.44 1.89 -28.37
N SER A 277 -17.83 1.91 -29.65
CA SER A 277 -16.93 1.55 -30.75
C SER A 277 -16.11 2.78 -31.14
N LEU A 278 -15.02 3.03 -30.41
CA LEU A 278 -14.09 4.12 -30.70
C LEU A 278 -12.88 3.60 -31.48
N GLU A 279 -12.47 4.37 -32.48
CA GLU A 279 -11.19 4.15 -33.17
C GLU A 279 -10.02 4.31 -32.18
N PRO A 280 -8.90 3.58 -32.35
CA PRO A 280 -7.74 3.66 -31.44
C PRO A 280 -7.21 5.08 -31.20
N SER A 281 -7.23 5.92 -32.24
CA SER A 281 -6.82 7.33 -32.16
C SER A 281 -7.79 8.21 -31.36
N ALA A 282 -9.06 7.81 -31.24
CA ALA A 282 -10.04 8.47 -30.39
C ALA A 282 -9.91 8.01 -28.92
N LEU A 283 -9.45 6.78 -28.68
CA LEU A 283 -9.18 6.25 -27.34
C LEU A 283 -7.98 6.94 -26.67
N GLU A 284 -6.95 7.34 -27.42
CA GLU A 284 -5.82 8.11 -26.88
C GLU A 284 -6.28 9.37 -26.12
N LYS A 285 -7.30 10.05 -26.64
CA LYS A 285 -7.87 11.28 -26.07
C LYS A 285 -9.07 11.04 -25.16
N ALA A 286 -9.55 9.80 -25.05
CA ALA A 286 -10.67 9.46 -24.20
C ALA A 286 -10.25 9.40 -22.72
N HIS A 287 -11.08 9.98 -21.88
CA HIS A 287 -11.02 9.85 -20.42
C HIS A 287 -12.26 9.07 -19.97
N PHE A 288 -12.03 7.98 -19.23
CA PHE A 288 -13.11 7.19 -18.64
C PHE A 288 -13.23 7.54 -17.17
N LEU A 289 -14.47 7.73 -16.71
CA LEU A 289 -14.79 8.00 -15.32
C LEU A 289 -15.30 6.71 -14.69
N GLU A 290 -14.68 6.23 -13.60
CA GLU A 290 -15.31 5.20 -12.79
C GLU A 290 -16.56 5.77 -12.13
N VAL A 291 -17.72 5.21 -12.48
CA VAL A 291 -18.96 5.47 -11.74
C VAL A 291 -18.96 4.55 -10.53
N LEU A 292 -18.70 5.12 -9.35
CA LEU A 292 -18.86 4.40 -8.08
C LEU A 292 -20.35 4.07 -7.89
N THR A 293 -20.70 2.79 -7.97
CA THR A 293 -21.99 2.31 -7.47
C THR A 293 -21.92 2.19 -5.95
N PRO A 294 -22.90 2.72 -5.20
CA PRO A 294 -22.98 2.47 -3.77
C PRO A 294 -23.11 0.97 -3.52
N GLY A 295 -22.25 0.44 -2.64
CA GLY A 295 -22.32 -0.94 -2.13
C GLY A 295 -23.26 -1.06 -0.94
#